data_AF-A0A956DLR2-F1
#
_entry.id   AF-A0A956DLR2-F1
#
_cell.length_a   1.000
_cell.length_b   1.000
_cell.length_c   1.000
_cell.angle_alpha   90.00
_cell.angle_beta   90.00
_cell.angle_gamma   90.00
#
_symmetry.space_group_name_H-M   'P 1'
#
loop_
_entity.id
_entity.type
_entity.pdbx_description
1 polymer ?
#
loop_
_entity_poly.entity_id
_entity_poly.type
_entity_poly.pdbx_seq_one_letter_code
_entity_poly.pdbx_strand_id
1 'polypeptide(L)'
;MRSLFVSLLVLIACEASPAPERASASVTPPLEDLRDRPSAEGAHQVVDLASEHRRLVASLERGLPEGSADYGPTLAWVLLYKRGSIDRAALAEALGRLALAPHPEGDLALLSRDAADASEVARMPRPWDDTWGEVAMAYYLGELTREDYLELHRRAHPRCPTP
;
A
#
# COMPACT_ATOMS: atom_id res chain seq x y z
N MET A 1 51.82 17.04 5.09
CA MET A 1 50.93 15.87 5.17
C MET A 1 49.49 16.37 5.20
N ARG A 2 48.78 16.29 4.07
CA ARG A 2 47.36 16.68 3.98
C ARG A 2 46.57 15.41 3.63
N SER A 3 45.80 14.91 4.60
CA SER A 3 44.84 13.82 4.37
C SER A 3 43.68 14.33 3.53
N LEU A 4 43.50 13.73 2.36
CA LEU A 4 42.27 13.82 1.58
C LEU A 4 41.33 12.73 2.10
N PHE A 5 40.29 13.13 2.82
CA PHE A 5 39.13 12.27 3.07
C PHE A 5 38.25 12.32 1.81
N VAL A 6 38.24 11.22 1.06
CA VAL A 6 37.29 11.00 -0.04
C VAL A 6 36.06 10.35 0.58
N SER A 7 34.99 11.12 0.74
CA SER A 7 33.67 10.61 1.09
C SER A 7 33.10 9.84 -0.11
N LEU A 8 33.08 8.51 0.01
CA LEU A 8 32.44 7.61 -0.94
C LEU A 8 30.93 7.61 -0.65
N LEU A 9 30.17 8.37 -1.42
CA LEU A 9 28.71 8.34 -1.42
C LEU A 9 28.28 7.06 -2.17
N VAL A 10 27.88 6.02 -1.44
CA VAL A 10 27.33 4.79 -2.02
C VAL A 10 25.84 5.03 -2.30
N LEU A 11 25.52 5.44 -3.53
CA LEU A 11 24.16 5.40 -4.06
C LEU A 11 23.80 3.94 -4.37
N ILE A 12 23.20 3.23 -3.40
CA ILE A 12 22.56 1.94 -3.68
C ILE A 12 21.19 2.26 -4.29
N ALA A 13 21.17 2.43 -5.61
CA ALA A 13 19.93 2.44 -6.36
C ALA A 13 19.25 1.09 -6.14
N CYS A 14 18.02 1.12 -5.63
CA CYS A 14 17.18 -0.06 -5.56
C CYS A 14 16.97 -0.52 -7.00
N GLU A 15 17.53 -1.68 -7.35
CA GLU A 15 17.45 -2.23 -8.70
C GLU A 15 15.97 -2.51 -8.99
N ALA A 16 15.33 -1.59 -9.71
CA ALA A 16 13.96 -1.72 -10.15
C ALA A 16 13.92 -2.94 -11.09
N SER A 17 13.49 -4.09 -10.56
CA SER A 17 13.14 -5.22 -11.39
C SER A 17 12.12 -4.76 -12.43
N PRO A 18 12.31 -5.08 -13.72
CA PRO A 18 11.36 -4.67 -14.75
C PRO A 18 9.97 -5.18 -14.38
N ALA A 19 9.01 -4.26 -14.38
CA ALA A 19 7.61 -4.56 -14.13
C ALA A 19 7.17 -5.69 -15.09
N PRO A 20 6.56 -6.77 -14.59
CA PRO A 20 6.06 -7.82 -15.47
C PRO A 20 4.97 -7.24 -16.37
N GLU A 21 5.18 -7.32 -17.68
CA GLU A 21 4.17 -7.07 -18.69
C GLU A 21 3.01 -8.05 -18.46
N ARG A 22 1.92 -7.58 -17.87
CA ARG A 22 0.72 -8.38 -17.66
C ARG A 22 -0.36 -8.04 -18.67
N ALA A 23 -0.71 -9.07 -19.43
CA ALA A 23 -1.98 -9.21 -20.10
C ALA A 23 -3.14 -8.80 -19.19
N SER A 24 -4.08 -8.03 -19.75
CA SER A 24 -5.37 -7.70 -19.16
C SER A 24 -6.19 -8.97 -18.91
N ALA A 25 -5.89 -9.65 -17.81
CA ALA A 25 -6.72 -10.69 -17.25
C ALA A 25 -7.17 -10.19 -15.88
N SER A 26 -8.48 -10.06 -15.71
CA SER A 26 -9.15 -9.81 -14.44
C SER A 26 -8.87 -10.99 -13.50
N VAL A 27 -7.70 -11.02 -12.87
CA VAL A 27 -7.33 -12.04 -11.88
C VAL A 27 -7.85 -11.57 -10.53
N THR A 28 -9.06 -11.99 -10.20
CA THR A 28 -9.53 -11.99 -8.82
C THR A 28 -8.76 -13.11 -8.09
N PRO A 29 -7.91 -12.82 -7.08
CA PRO A 29 -7.24 -13.89 -6.34
C PRO A 29 -8.27 -14.71 -5.53
N PRO A 30 -8.10 -16.03 -5.42
CA PRO A 30 -8.98 -16.86 -4.60
C PRO A 30 -8.74 -16.52 -3.12
N LEU A 31 -9.77 -15.96 -2.48
CA LEU A 31 -9.78 -15.49 -1.09
C LEU A 31 -10.32 -16.55 -0.11
N GLU A 32 -10.36 -17.82 -0.52
CA GLU A 32 -11.03 -18.89 0.25
C GLU A 32 -10.21 -19.39 1.47
N ASP A 33 -8.90 -19.11 1.53
CA ASP A 33 -7.99 -19.75 2.49
C ASP A 33 -7.76 -18.99 3.81
N LEU A 34 -8.53 -17.92 4.08
CA LEU A 34 -8.46 -17.17 5.35
C LEU A 34 -9.49 -17.67 6.40
N ARG A 35 -10.19 -18.78 6.13
CA ARG A 35 -11.33 -19.25 6.94
C ARG A 35 -10.96 -20.11 8.15
N ASP A 36 -9.73 -20.62 8.25
CA ASP A 36 -9.39 -21.71 9.20
C ASP A 36 -8.55 -21.31 10.42
N ARG A 37 -8.58 -20.04 10.85
CA ARG A 37 -8.07 -19.69 12.20
C ARG A 37 -9.18 -19.84 13.25
N PRO A 38 -9.11 -20.81 14.18
CA PRO A 38 -10.05 -20.90 15.28
C PRO A 38 -9.81 -19.74 16.24
N SER A 39 -10.61 -18.68 16.12
CA SER A 39 -10.71 -17.63 17.14
C SER A 39 -11.76 -18.06 18.16
N ALA A 40 -11.38 -18.11 19.42
CA ALA A 40 -12.22 -18.55 20.52
C ALA A 40 -13.45 -17.63 20.70
N GLU A 41 -14.62 -18.27 20.81
CA GLU A 41 -15.85 -17.76 21.41
C GLU A 41 -16.31 -16.34 21.05
N GLY A 42 -17.03 -16.28 19.95
CA GLY A 42 -18.05 -15.27 19.70
C GLY A 42 -18.65 -15.57 18.35
N ALA A 43 -19.97 -15.77 18.29
CA ALA A 43 -20.72 -15.86 17.04
C ALA A 43 -20.69 -14.49 16.32
N HIS A 44 -19.51 -14.09 15.87
CA HIS A 44 -19.32 -13.01 14.93
C HIS A 44 -19.86 -13.50 13.60
N GLN A 45 -20.72 -12.69 12.96
CA GLN A 45 -20.99 -12.85 11.54
C GLN A 45 -19.65 -13.11 10.85
N VAL A 46 -19.53 -14.26 10.17
CA VAL A 46 -18.44 -14.47 9.22
C VAL A 46 -18.69 -13.49 8.10
N VAL A 47 -18.22 -12.26 8.29
CA VAL A 47 -18.33 -11.23 7.28
C VAL A 47 -17.47 -11.71 6.13
N ASP A 48 -18.08 -11.90 4.97
CA ASP A 48 -17.36 -12.18 3.75
C ASP A 48 -16.53 -10.95 3.39
N LEU A 49 -15.29 -10.92 3.91
CA LEU A 49 -14.34 -9.82 3.76
C LEU A 49 -14.07 -9.51 2.29
N ALA A 50 -14.12 -10.51 1.40
CA ALA A 50 -13.95 -10.31 -0.03
C ALA A 50 -15.13 -9.52 -0.63
N SER A 51 -16.36 -9.89 -0.27
CA SER A 51 -17.54 -9.13 -0.68
C SER A 51 -17.55 -7.73 -0.10
N GLU A 52 -17.07 -7.57 1.13
CA GLU A 52 -17.01 -6.26 1.74
C GLU A 52 -15.94 -5.35 1.14
N HIS A 53 -14.75 -5.89 0.88
CA HIS A 53 -13.70 -5.21 0.14
C HIS A 53 -14.23 -4.72 -1.21
N ARG A 54 -14.88 -5.58 -2.00
CA ARG A 54 -15.50 -5.20 -3.28
C ARG A 54 -16.53 -4.08 -3.14
N ARG A 55 -17.36 -4.11 -2.09
CA ARG A 55 -18.35 -3.04 -1.83
C ARG A 55 -17.67 -1.71 -1.52
N LEU A 56 -16.59 -1.74 -0.72
CA LEU A 56 -15.81 -0.54 -0.41
C LEU A 56 -15.12 0.02 -1.66
N VAL A 57 -14.47 -0.83 -2.47
CA VAL A 57 -13.85 -0.42 -3.74
C VAL A 57 -14.86 0.29 -4.64
N ALA A 58 -16.00 -0.35 -4.92
CA ALA A 58 -17.04 0.25 -5.74
C ALA A 58 -17.58 1.57 -5.15
N SER A 59 -17.55 1.73 -3.82
CA SER A 59 -17.93 2.98 -3.17
C SER A 59 -16.88 4.08 -3.31
N LEU A 60 -15.61 3.72 -3.18
CA LEU A 60 -14.48 4.64 -3.32
C LEU A 60 -14.34 5.13 -4.76
N GLU A 61 -14.47 4.25 -5.76
CA GLU A 61 -14.41 4.60 -7.19
C GLU A 61 -15.34 5.75 -7.58
N ARG A 62 -16.51 5.87 -6.95
CA ARG A 62 -17.45 6.98 -7.19
C ARG A 62 -17.02 8.31 -6.58
N GLY A 63 -16.11 8.28 -5.61
CA GLY A 63 -15.62 9.46 -4.88
C GLY A 63 -14.19 9.86 -5.22
N LEU A 64 -13.44 9.02 -5.94
CA LEU A 64 -12.08 9.36 -6.36
C LEU A 64 -12.10 10.52 -7.38
N PRO A 65 -11.20 11.51 -7.25
CA PRO A 65 -11.09 12.60 -8.22
C PRO A 65 -10.80 12.08 -9.63
N GLU A 66 -11.40 12.70 -10.64
CA GLU A 66 -11.09 12.40 -12.04
C GLU A 66 -9.58 12.55 -12.30
N GLY A 67 -9.02 11.59 -13.06
CA GLY A 67 -7.61 11.56 -13.43
C GLY A 67 -6.68 10.97 -12.38
N SER A 68 -7.18 10.63 -11.18
CA SER A 68 -6.40 9.88 -10.18
C SER A 68 -6.04 8.49 -10.72
N ALA A 69 -4.86 8.00 -10.35
CA ALA A 69 -4.52 6.59 -10.45
C ALA A 69 -5.34 5.75 -9.44
N ASP A 70 -5.44 4.44 -9.66
CA ASP A 70 -6.39 3.58 -8.93
C ASP A 70 -5.80 3.02 -7.64
N TYR A 71 -5.93 3.78 -6.56
CA TYR A 71 -5.57 3.33 -5.20
C TYR A 71 -6.79 2.82 -4.40
N GLY A 72 -7.96 2.70 -5.03
CA GLY A 72 -9.21 2.29 -4.38
C GLY A 72 -9.15 0.91 -3.73
N PRO A 73 -8.63 -0.13 -4.42
CA PRO A 73 -8.40 -1.46 -3.85
C PRO A 73 -7.51 -1.45 -2.60
N THR A 74 -6.43 -0.68 -2.63
CA THR A 74 -5.49 -0.53 -1.52
C THR A 74 -6.15 0.17 -0.33
N LEU A 75 -6.81 1.31 -0.57
CA LEU A 75 -7.51 2.06 0.48
C LEU A 75 -8.64 1.25 1.12
N ALA A 76 -9.38 0.44 0.35
CA ALA A 76 -10.42 -0.42 0.90
C ALA A 76 -9.88 -1.40 1.97
N TRP A 77 -8.72 -2.03 1.76
CA TRP A 77 -8.11 -2.88 2.78
C TRP A 77 -7.70 -2.10 4.04
N VAL A 78 -7.17 -0.89 3.88
CA VAL A 78 -6.81 -0.03 5.01
C VAL A 78 -8.06 0.36 5.80
N LEU A 79 -9.17 0.71 5.15
CA LEU A 79 -10.43 1.03 5.82
C LEU A 79 -11.00 -0.18 6.57
N LEU A 80 -10.89 -1.39 6.01
CA LEU A 80 -11.24 -2.64 6.72
C LEU A 80 -10.44 -2.80 8.02
N TYR A 81 -9.15 -2.49 7.98
CA TYR A 81 -8.28 -2.51 9.16
C TYR A 81 -8.66 -1.43 10.18
N LYS A 82 -8.89 -0.21 9.73
CA LYS A 82 -9.15 0.95 10.61
C LYS A 82 -10.41 0.84 11.44
N ARG A 83 -11.43 0.17 10.91
CA ARG A 83 -12.68 -0.11 11.64
C ARG A 83 -12.65 -1.45 12.40
N GLY A 84 -11.50 -2.14 12.44
CA GLY A 84 -11.29 -3.37 13.21
C GLY A 84 -11.87 -4.65 12.59
N SER A 85 -12.20 -4.65 11.29
CA SER A 85 -12.71 -5.85 10.61
C SER A 85 -11.63 -6.85 10.23
N ILE A 86 -10.40 -6.37 10.07
CA ILE A 86 -9.21 -7.19 9.93
C ILE A 86 -8.14 -6.67 10.89
N ASP A 87 -7.23 -7.54 11.31
CA ASP A 87 -6.08 -7.13 12.10
C ASP A 87 -4.90 -6.66 11.20
N ARG A 88 -3.82 -6.23 11.84
CA ARG A 88 -2.61 -5.77 11.14
C ARG A 88 -1.95 -6.87 10.30
N ALA A 89 -1.99 -8.11 10.77
CA ALA A 89 -1.35 -9.22 10.07
C ALA A 89 -2.11 -9.54 8.77
N ALA A 90 -3.44 -9.53 8.82
CA ALA A 90 -4.31 -9.68 7.67
C ALA A 90 -4.20 -8.50 6.70
N LEU A 91 -4.07 -7.25 7.19
CA LEU A 91 -3.78 -6.10 6.32
C LEU A 91 -2.46 -6.29 5.56
N ALA A 92 -1.38 -6.64 6.26
CA ALA A 92 -0.08 -6.84 5.63
C ALA A 92 -0.09 -7.96 4.59
N GLU A 93 -0.83 -9.04 4.86
CA GLU A 93 -1.02 -10.12 3.89
C GLU A 93 -1.81 -9.66 2.66
N ALA A 94 -2.93 -8.95 2.86
CA ALA A 94 -3.73 -8.42 1.77
C ALA A 94 -2.94 -7.47 0.87
N LEU A 95 -2.18 -6.53 1.45
CA LEU A 95 -1.32 -5.61 0.71
C LEU A 95 -0.17 -6.36 0.00
N GLY A 96 0.42 -7.37 0.65
CA GLY A 96 1.46 -8.20 0.03
C GLY A 96 0.98 -8.97 -1.20
N ARG A 97 -0.30 -9.35 -1.25
CA ARG A 97 -0.92 -10.02 -2.43
C ARG A 97 -1.12 -9.08 -3.62
N LEU A 98 -1.15 -7.76 -3.41
CA LEU A 98 -1.23 -6.78 -4.50
C LEU A 98 0.08 -6.71 -5.30
N ALA A 99 1.21 -7.13 -4.70
CA ALA A 99 2.52 -7.17 -5.34
C ALA A 99 2.96 -5.81 -5.95
N LEU A 100 2.53 -4.71 -5.33
CA LEU A 100 2.91 -3.34 -5.69
C LEU A 100 4.43 -3.19 -5.65
N ALA A 101 5.04 -2.56 -6.65
CA ALA A 101 6.48 -2.33 -6.66
C ALA A 101 6.87 -1.20 -5.70
N PRO A 102 8.09 -1.17 -5.13
CA PRO A 102 8.61 0.01 -4.45
C PRO A 102 8.55 1.23 -5.38
N HIS A 103 8.25 2.42 -4.84
CA HIS A 103 8.17 3.62 -5.67
C HIS A 103 9.55 4.06 -6.17
N PRO A 104 9.71 4.48 -7.45
CA PRO A 104 11.01 4.81 -8.03
C PRO A 104 11.78 5.93 -7.32
N GLU A 105 11.07 6.92 -6.77
CA GLU A 105 11.68 8.03 -6.02
C GLU A 105 12.03 7.66 -4.57
N GLY A 106 11.68 6.45 -4.13
CA GLY A 106 11.85 5.98 -2.75
C GLY A 106 10.78 6.51 -1.79
N ASP A 107 10.51 5.74 -0.74
CA ASP A 107 9.41 6.04 0.19
C ASP A 107 9.63 7.31 1.02
N LEU A 108 10.87 7.69 1.29
CA LEU A 108 11.13 8.95 2.00
C LEU A 108 10.73 10.17 1.18
N ALA A 109 10.90 10.12 -0.15
CA ALA A 109 10.38 11.17 -1.02
C ALA A 109 8.85 11.19 -0.96
N LEU A 110 8.22 10.01 -0.89
CA LEU A 110 6.77 9.86 -0.73
C LEU A 110 6.24 10.25 0.65
N LEU A 111 7.04 10.38 1.70
CA LEU A 111 6.57 10.75 3.04
C LEU A 111 6.96 12.17 3.44
N SER A 112 7.74 12.86 2.59
CA SER A 112 8.28 14.21 2.86
C SER A 112 7.55 15.34 2.15
N ARG A 113 6.59 15.06 1.26
CA ARG A 113 5.75 16.15 0.73
C ARG A 113 4.90 16.70 1.87
N ASP A 114 5.04 18.00 2.12
CA ASP A 114 4.09 18.78 2.90
C ASP A 114 2.70 18.49 2.35
N ALA A 115 1.76 18.18 3.24
CA ALA A 115 0.38 17.93 2.87
C ALA A 115 -0.15 19.16 2.13
N ALA A 116 -0.25 19.03 0.81
CA ALA A 116 -0.90 19.99 -0.05
C ALA A 116 -2.39 20.11 0.34
N ASP A 117 -3.14 20.98 -0.33
CA ASP A 117 -4.59 21.08 -0.10
C ASP A 117 -5.24 19.68 -0.16
N ALA A 118 -6.20 19.37 0.70
CA ALA A 118 -6.72 18.00 0.86
C ALA A 118 -7.27 17.42 -0.45
N SER A 119 -7.72 18.29 -1.37
CA SER A 119 -8.14 17.92 -2.72
C SER A 119 -6.98 17.54 -3.65
N GLU A 120 -5.80 18.16 -3.51
CA GLU A 120 -4.57 17.78 -4.19
C GLU A 120 -4.00 16.48 -3.62
N VAL A 121 -4.12 16.30 -2.30
CA VAL A 121 -3.70 15.08 -1.59
C VAL A 121 -4.50 13.85 -2.04
N ALA A 122 -5.78 14.01 -2.38
CA ALA A 122 -6.62 12.90 -2.86
C ALA A 122 -6.39 12.52 -4.33
N ARG A 123 -5.66 13.33 -5.11
CA ARG A 123 -5.36 13.00 -6.52
C ARG A 123 -4.00 12.31 -6.61
N MET A 124 -4.00 10.98 -6.67
CA MET A 124 -2.76 10.22 -6.82
C MET A 124 -2.13 10.48 -8.21
N PRO A 125 -0.84 10.87 -8.29
CA PRO A 125 -0.14 11.02 -9.56
C PRO A 125 -0.06 9.69 -10.34
N ARG A 126 -0.17 9.74 -11.67
CA ARG A 126 -0.04 8.55 -12.53
C ARG A 126 1.24 7.74 -12.35
N PRO A 127 2.42 8.32 -12.08
CA PRO A 127 3.63 7.52 -11.82
C PRO A 127 3.58 6.67 -10.55
N TRP A 128 2.60 6.89 -9.66
CA TRP A 128 2.43 6.12 -8.43
C TRP A 128 1.55 4.88 -8.63
N ASP A 129 0.88 4.76 -9.78
CA ASP A 129 0.05 3.63 -10.18
C ASP A 129 0.88 2.34 -10.20
N ASP A 130 0.32 1.22 -9.71
CA ASP A 130 0.99 -0.07 -9.59
C ASP A 130 2.26 -0.07 -8.70
N THR A 131 2.42 0.96 -7.87
CA THR A 131 3.53 1.08 -6.91
C THR A 131 3.03 1.21 -5.47
N TRP A 132 3.97 1.13 -4.52
CA TRP A 132 3.72 1.38 -3.11
C TRP A 132 3.23 2.82 -2.82
N GLY A 133 3.26 3.71 -3.83
CA GLY A 133 2.56 4.99 -3.82
C GLY A 133 1.06 4.87 -3.51
N GLU A 134 0.40 3.77 -3.89
CA GLU A 134 -1.00 3.51 -3.51
C GLU A 134 -1.19 3.38 -1.99
N VAL A 135 -0.24 2.73 -1.31
CA VAL A 135 -0.26 2.61 0.15
C VAL A 135 0.10 3.96 0.79
N ALA A 136 0.97 4.74 0.13
CA ALA A 136 1.29 6.10 0.56
C ALA A 136 0.07 7.02 0.50
N MET A 137 -0.84 6.83 -0.46
CA MET A 137 -2.11 7.56 -0.48
C MET A 137 -2.95 7.32 0.78
N ALA A 138 -2.99 6.09 1.30
CA ALA A 138 -3.70 5.82 2.55
C ALA A 138 -3.04 6.51 3.77
N TYR A 139 -1.72 6.67 3.76
CA TYR A 139 -1.01 7.50 4.75
C TYR A 139 -1.38 8.99 4.61
N TYR A 140 -1.36 9.51 3.39
CA TYR A 140 -1.66 10.91 3.09
C TYR A 140 -3.10 11.31 3.40
N LEU A 141 -4.03 10.38 3.23
CA LEU A 141 -5.43 10.54 3.62
C LEU A 141 -5.66 10.43 5.13
N GLY A 142 -4.60 10.17 5.92
CA GLY A 142 -4.66 10.05 7.39
C GLY A 142 -5.18 8.70 7.88
N GLU A 143 -5.37 7.74 6.98
CA GLU A 143 -5.87 6.42 7.34
C GLU A 143 -4.76 5.55 7.95
N LEU A 144 -3.51 5.72 7.52
CA LEU A 144 -2.34 5.09 8.13
C LEU A 144 -1.51 6.11 8.91
N THR A 145 -0.92 5.68 10.03
CA THR A 145 0.17 6.43 10.63
C THR A 145 1.48 6.21 9.86
N ARG A 146 2.47 7.09 10.08
CA ARG A 146 3.81 6.89 9.52
C ARG A 146 4.43 5.57 9.96
N GLU A 147 4.21 5.15 11.20
CA GLU A 147 4.70 3.89 11.75
C GLU A 147 4.07 2.69 11.02
N ASP A 148 2.75 2.72 10.83
CA ASP A 148 2.03 1.67 10.09
C ASP A 148 2.56 1.52 8.68
N TYR A 149 2.70 2.64 7.97
CA TYR A 149 3.22 2.65 6.60
C TYR A 149 4.61 2.01 6.53
N LEU A 150 5.53 2.42 7.39
CA LEU A 150 6.92 1.94 7.37
C LEU A 150 7.02 0.45 7.73
N GLU A 151 6.19 -0.03 8.66
CA GLU A 151 6.12 -1.44 9.01
C GLU A 151 5.58 -2.29 7.85
N LEU A 152 4.46 -1.87 7.26
CA LEU A 152 3.84 -2.55 6.12
C LEU A 152 4.80 -2.58 4.92
N HIS A 153 5.45 -1.47 4.61
CA HIS A 153 6.46 -1.37 3.56
C HIS A 153 7.61 -2.35 3.78
N ARG A 154 8.20 -2.37 4.98
CA ARG A 154 9.31 -3.29 5.32
C ARG A 154 8.91 -4.76 5.15
N ARG A 155 7.66 -5.09 5.47
CA ARG A 155 7.15 -6.47 5.33
C ARG A 155 6.92 -6.85 3.87
N ALA A 156 6.41 -5.95 3.04
CA ALA A 156 6.23 -6.20 1.61
C ALA A 156 7.57 -6.19 0.84
N HIS A 157 8.53 -5.39 1.29
CA HIS A 157 9.81 -5.16 0.61
C HIS A 157 11.01 -5.34 1.54
N PRO A 158 11.28 -6.56 2.03
CA PRO A 158 12.34 -6.81 3.02
C PRO A 158 13.77 -6.53 2.51
N ARG A 159 13.94 -6.37 1.18
CA ARG A 159 15.22 -6.04 0.55
C ARG A 159 15.38 -4.54 0.24
N CYS A 160 14.31 -3.76 0.36
CA CYS A 160 14.43 -2.31 0.21
C CYS A 160 15.13 -1.75 1.45
N PRO A 161 16.13 -0.87 1.28
CA PRO A 161 16.71 -0.18 2.41
C PRO A 161 15.60 0.59 3.12
N THR A 162 15.36 0.28 4.40
CA THR A 162 14.42 1.06 5.19
C THR A 162 14.91 2.50 5.27
N PRO A 163 13.99 3.48 5.20
CA PRO A 163 14.26 4.86 5.55
C PRO A 163 15.09 5.06 6.82
#